data_AF-A0A963P9F0-F1
#
_entry.id   AF-A0A963P9F0-F1
#
_cell.length_a   1.000
_cell.length_b   1.000
_cell.length_c   1.000
_cell.angle_alpha   90.00
_cell.angle_beta   90.00
_cell.angle_gamma   90.00
#
_symmetry.space_group_name_H-M   'P 1'
#
loop_
_entity.id
_entity.type
_entity.pdbx_description
1 polymer ?
#
loop_
_entity_poly.entity_id
_entity_poly.type
_entity_poly.pdbx_seq_one_letter_code
_entity_poly.pdbx_strand_id
1 'polypeptide(L)' 'TDSRHFLGISDHVFRFSPVRAKPEDLARFHGTNERISVDNLAELIRFYHRLLTMGAQAS' A
#
# COMPACT_ATOMS: atom_id res chain seq x y z
N THR A 1 2.01 -2.27 12.78
CA THR A 1 1.72 -3.15 11.64
C THR A 1 2.50 -4.44 11.79
N ASP A 2 2.05 -5.50 11.14
CA ASP A 2 2.66 -6.83 11.25
C ASP A 2 4.07 -6.90 10.65
N SER A 3 4.44 -5.91 9.83
CA SER A 3 5.76 -5.77 9.21
C SER A 3 6.94 -5.88 10.18
N ARG A 4 6.77 -5.56 11.47
CA ARG A 4 7.84 -5.70 12.48
C ARG A 4 8.31 -7.15 12.64
N HIS A 5 7.42 -8.13 12.43
CA HIS A 5 7.72 -9.55 12.60
C HIS A 5 8.47 -10.13 11.39
N PHE A 6 8.52 -9.41 10.26
CA PHE A 6 9.16 -9.86 9.03
C PHE A 6 10.57 -9.30 8.81
N LEU A 7 11.02 -8.35 9.64
CA LEU A 7 12.31 -7.65 9.47
C LEU A 7 13.54 -8.59 9.49
N GLY A 8 13.46 -9.73 10.20
CA GLY A 8 14.54 -10.71 10.25
C GLY A 8 14.37 -11.90 9.28
N ILE A 9 13.30 -11.89 8.46
CA ILE A 9 12.92 -13.02 7.59
C ILE A 9 13.02 -12.62 6.11
N SER A 10 12.78 -11.34 5.79
CA SER A 10 12.77 -10.83 4.42
C SER A 10 13.52 -9.52 4.31
N ASP A 11 14.36 -9.41 3.28
CA ASP A 11 15.03 -8.15 2.89
C ASP A 11 14.05 -7.16 2.23
N HIS A 12 12.86 -7.62 1.83
CA HIS A 12 11.88 -6.85 1.07
C HIS A 12 10.65 -6.50 1.92
N VAL A 13 10.81 -5.51 2.82
CA VAL A 13 9.72 -5.01 3.68
C VAL A 13 9.34 -3.59 3.29
N PHE A 14 8.20 -3.45 2.59
CA PHE A 14 7.68 -2.15 2.13
C PHE A 14 6.65 -1.60 3.12
N ARG A 15 6.87 -0.37 3.62
CA ARG A 15 6.03 0.27 4.66
C ARG A 15 5.35 1.54 4.14
N PHE A 16 4.70 1.42 2.99
CA PHE A 16 3.88 2.47 2.40
C PHE A 16 2.68 1.85 1.69
N SER A 17 1.68 2.68 1.38
CA SER A 17 0.56 2.34 0.51
C SER A 17 0.63 3.21 -0.75
N PRO A 18 0.41 2.68 -1.96
CA PRO A 18 0.49 3.42 -3.23
C PRO A 18 -0.76 4.29 -3.45
N VAL A 19 -1.12 5.11 -2.46
CA VAL A 19 -2.29 5.98 -2.47
C VAL A 19 -1.83 7.43 -2.56
N ARG A 20 -2.43 8.20 -3.47
CA ARG A 20 -2.24 9.66 -3.53
C ARG A 20 -3.14 10.33 -2.51
N ALA A 21 -2.72 10.30 -1.25
CA ALA A 21 -3.44 10.93 -0.16
C ALA A 21 -3.20 12.45 -0.16
N LYS A 22 -4.28 13.22 -0.06
CA LYS A 22 -4.22 14.66 0.21
C LYS A 22 -4.21 14.93 1.72
N PRO A 23 -3.81 16.13 2.18
CA PRO A 23 -3.83 16.45 3.61
C PRO A 23 -5.16 16.16 4.31
N GLU A 24 -6.29 16.44 3.65
CA GLU A 24 -7.64 16.16 4.17
C GLU A 24 -7.98 14.67 4.29
N ASP A 25 -7.25 13.80 3.59
CA ASP A 25 -7.42 12.35 3.66
C ASP A 25 -6.64 11.77 4.86
N LEU A 26 -5.53 12.42 5.26
CA LEU A 26 -4.68 11.92 6.35
C LEU A 26 -5.42 11.83 7.68
N ALA A 27 -6.29 12.81 7.97
CA ALA A 27 -7.10 12.83 9.18
C ALA A 27 -8.16 11.72 9.23
N ARG A 28 -8.44 11.07 8.09
CA ARG A 28 -9.43 9.99 8.01
C ARG A 28 -8.84 8.62 8.30
N PHE A 29 -7.51 8.46 8.28
CA PHE A 29 -6.90 7.19 8.65
C PHE A 29 -7.24 6.85 10.10
N HIS A 30 -7.96 5.75 10.31
CA HIS A 30 -8.50 5.37 11.62
C HIS A 30 -9.51 6.37 12.20
N GLY A 31 -10.07 7.25 11.36
CA GLY A 31 -11.06 8.26 11.73
C GLY A 31 -12.47 7.89 11.26
N THR A 32 -13.44 8.77 11.53
CA THR A 32 -14.81 8.60 11.04
C THR A 32 -14.87 8.78 9.52
N ASN A 33 -15.69 7.95 8.85
CA ASN A 33 -15.90 8.01 7.40
C ASN A 33 -14.59 7.89 6.60
N GLU A 34 -13.74 6.95 7.01
CA GLU A 34 -12.56 6.54 6.24
C GLU A 34 -13.01 6.05 4.86
N ARG A 35 -12.40 6.64 3.81
CA ARG A 35 -12.76 6.38 2.42
C ARG A 35 -11.60 6.74 1.49
N ILE A 36 -11.62 6.14 0.31
CA ILE A 36 -10.66 6.34 -0.77
C ILE A 36 -11.45 6.69 -2.05
N SER A 37 -10.88 7.50 -2.94
CA SER A 37 -11.49 7.72 -4.25
C SER A 37 -11.42 6.45 -5.10
N VAL A 38 -12.36 6.29 -6.03
CA VAL A 38 -12.35 5.16 -6.98
C VAL A 38 -11.07 5.16 -7.82
N ASP A 39 -10.58 6.35 -8.20
CA ASP A 39 -9.33 6.49 -8.96
C ASP A 39 -8.11 5.99 -8.16
N ASN A 40 -8.00 6.38 -6.87
CA ASN A 40 -6.93 5.91 -5.99
C ASN A 40 -7.03 4.39 -5.76
N LEU A 41 -8.24 3.83 -5.64
CA LEU A 41 -8.44 2.39 -5.54
C LEU A 41 -7.94 1.66 -6.81
N ALA A 42 -8.27 2.20 -7.99
CA ALA A 42 -7.83 1.63 -9.25
C ALA A 42 -6.31 1.72 -9.44
N GLU A 43 -5.67 2.83 -9.03
CA GLU A 43 -4.20 2.95 -9.02
C GLU A 43 -3.54 1.96 -8.07
N LEU A 44 -4.09 1.79 -6.86
CA LEU A 44 -3.59 0.85 -5.87
C LEU A 44 -3.60 -0.59 -6.42
N ILE A 45 -4.70 -1.01 -7.06
CA ILE A 45 -4.80 -2.33 -7.69
C ILE A 45 -3.72 -2.51 -8.77
N ARG A 46 -3.58 -1.52 -9.66
CA ARG A 46 -2.56 -1.55 -10.73
C ARG A 46 -1.15 -1.66 -10.17
N PHE A 47 -0.84 -0.91 -9.11
CA PHE A 47 0.46 -0.94 -8.47
C PHE A 47 0.78 -2.33 -7.91
N TYR A 48 -0.10 -2.89 -7.07
CA TYR A 48 0.15 -4.20 -6.46
C TYR A 48 0.18 -5.33 -7.49
N HIS A 49 -0.68 -5.28 -8.51
CA HIS A 49 -0.63 -6.24 -9.61
C HIS A 49 0.75 -6.19 -10.29
N ARG A 50 1.25 -4.99 -10.65
CA ARG A 50 2.56 -4.86 -11.28
C ARG A 50 3.70 -5.29 -10.35
N LEU A 51 3.67 -4.91 -9.08
CA LEU A 51 4.68 -5.29 -8.08
C LEU A 51 4.80 -6.81 -7.96
N LEU A 52 3.66 -7.50 -7.82
CA LEU A 52 3.62 -8.95 -7.69
C LEU A 52 4.08 -9.65 -8.98
N THR A 53 3.59 -9.22 -10.15
CA THR A 53 4.00 -9.82 -11.43
C THR A 53 5.49 -9.60 -11.70
N MET A 54 6.02 -8.40 -11.46
CA MET A 54 7.44 -8.13 -11.65
C MET A 54 8.31 -8.89 -10.65
N GLY A 55 7.90 -8.92 -9.37
CA GLY A 55 8.63 -9.65 -8.33
C GLY A 55 8.71 -11.14 -8.62
N ALA A 56 7.63 -11.75 -9.12
CA ALA A 56 7.59 -13.15 -9.49
C ALA A 56 8.44 -13.51 -10.73
N GLN A 57 8.80 -12.52 -11.56
CA GLN A 57 9.70 -12.73 -12.71
C GLN A 57 11.16 -12.43 -12.40
N ALA A 58 11.43 -11.75 -11.28
CA ALA A 58 12.79 -11.37 -10.86
C ALA A 58 13.49 -12.46 -10.03
N SER A 59 12.82 -13.59 -9.77
CA SER A 59 13.29 -14.76 -9.03
C SER A 59 13.97 -15.79 -9.91
#